data_AF-A0A3S1H6U5-F1
#
_entry.id   AF-A0A3S1H6U5-F1
#
_cell.length_a   1.000
_cell.length_b   1.000
_cell.length_c   1.000
_cell.angle_alpha   90.00
_cell.angle_beta   90.00
_cell.angle_gamma   90.00
#
_symmetry.space_group_name_H-M   'P 1'
#
loop_
_entity.id
_entity.type
_entity.pdbx_description
1 polymer ?
#
loop_
_entity_poly.entity_id
_entity_poly.type
_entity_poly.pdbx_seq_one_letter_code
_entity_poly.pdbx_strand_id
1 'polypeptide(L)'
;TEGSAAFSTGQKTAPAANILSIRKRLADTTVELPSGGSMMIAGLVRDDVRQAVNQFPGLGKIPVLGTLFRSRDFVRNESELIIIITPYLARPVARNDLAKPDDNFNAASDGAGMFLGRVNRVYGTMQTDRPPGRYHGVVGFIYK
;
A
#
# COMPACT_ATOMS: atom_id res chain seq x y z
N THR A 1 -3.54 10.91 -15.33
CA THR A 1 -2.94 12.06 -16.03
C THR A 1 -1.48 12.15 -15.64
N GLU A 2 -0.55 11.96 -16.57
CA GLU A 2 0.88 12.20 -16.32
C GLU A 2 1.17 13.65 -16.71
N GLY A 3 1.72 14.45 -15.80
CA GLY A 3 2.09 15.84 -16.04
C GLY A 3 3.44 16.11 -15.43
N SER A 4 4.45 16.33 -16.28
CA SER A 4 5.73 16.89 -15.87
C SER A 4 5.66 18.40 -16.03
N ALA A 5 5.76 19.15 -14.93
CA ALA A 5 5.96 20.59 -14.99
C ALA A 5 7.46 20.84 -15.17
N ALA A 6 7.87 21.32 -16.34
CA ALA A 6 9.20 21.85 -16.56
C ALA A 6 9.17 23.36 -16.32
N PHE A 7 9.99 23.86 -15.40
CA PHE A 7 10.15 25.29 -15.17
C PHE A 7 11.31 25.80 -16.03
N SER A 8 11.01 26.57 -17.08
CA SER A 8 12.02 27.26 -17.88
C SER A 8 12.26 28.67 -17.33
N THR A 9 13.20 28.83 -16.40
CA THR A 9 13.75 30.16 -16.10
C THR A 9 14.67 30.56 -17.24
N GLY A 10 14.35 31.68 -17.89
CA GLY A 10 15.21 32.32 -18.88
C GLY A 10 16.46 32.91 -18.23
N GLN A 11 17.42 32.08 -17.84
CA GLN A 11 18.78 32.50 -17.52
C GLN A 11 19.73 31.30 -17.69
N LYS A 12 20.80 31.53 -18.45
CA LYS A 12 21.79 30.51 -18.81
C LYS A 12 22.46 29.91 -17.57
N THR A 13 22.52 28.58 -17.54
CA THR A 13 23.38 27.75 -16.69
C THR A 13 23.03 27.73 -15.19
N ALA A 14 22.03 26.95 -14.82
CA ALA A 14 21.89 26.38 -13.47
C ALA A 14 21.76 24.85 -13.58
N PRO A 15 22.35 24.07 -12.65
CA PRO A 15 22.27 22.61 -12.68
C PRO A 15 20.80 22.16 -12.59
N ALA A 16 20.43 21.19 -13.42
CA ALA A 16 19.07 20.68 -13.50
C ALA A 16 18.56 20.25 -12.12
N ALA A 17 17.62 21.02 -11.56
CA ALA A 17 16.94 20.67 -10.32
C ALA A 17 15.94 19.54 -10.63
N ASN A 18 16.09 18.39 -9.98
CA ASN A 18 15.11 17.32 -10.04
C ASN A 18 13.86 17.75 -9.27
N ILE A 19 12.81 18.13 -9.99
CA ILE A 19 11.50 18.47 -9.40
C ILE A 19 10.76 17.17 -9.10
N LEU A 20 10.25 17.04 -7.87
CA LEU A 20 9.48 15.88 -7.43
C LEU A 20 8.20 15.75 -8.26
N SER A 21 8.07 14.64 -8.99
CA SER A 21 6.83 14.30 -9.69
C SER A 21 6.01 13.30 -8.86
N ILE A 22 4.71 13.56 -8.70
CA ILE A 22 3.79 12.63 -8.02
C ILE A 22 2.98 11.88 -9.07
N ARG A 23 3.18 10.57 -9.15
CA ARG A 23 2.38 9.66 -9.99
C ARG A 23 1.12 9.25 -9.22
N LYS A 24 -0.06 9.73 -9.65
CA LYS A 24 -1.36 9.34 -9.08
C LYS A 24 -2.13 8.42 -10.03
N ARG A 25 -2.79 7.42 -9.48
CA ARG A 25 -3.78 6.57 -10.15
C ARG A 25 -5.09 6.75 -9.40
N LEU A 26 -6.12 7.26 -10.06
CA LEU A 26 -7.42 7.60 -9.46
C LEU A 26 -8.53 6.95 -10.28
N ALA A 27 -9.58 6.46 -9.61
CA ALA A 27 -10.78 5.93 -10.22
C ALA A 27 -12.00 6.34 -9.38
N ASP A 28 -12.93 7.07 -9.99
CA ASP A 28 -14.16 7.54 -9.35
C ASP A 28 -15.34 6.79 -9.98
N THR A 29 -16.03 5.96 -9.18
CA THR A 29 -17.15 5.13 -9.63
C THR A 29 -18.26 5.08 -8.58
N THR A 30 -19.50 4.88 -8.99
CA THR A 30 -20.64 4.64 -8.10
C THR A 30 -21.16 3.24 -8.38
N VAL A 31 -21.23 2.40 -7.35
CA VAL A 31 -21.58 0.98 -7.47
C VAL A 31 -22.50 0.55 -6.34
N GLU A 32 -23.46 -0.33 -6.63
CA GLU A 32 -24.36 -0.93 -5.65
C GLU A 32 -23.97 -2.40 -5.43
N LEU A 33 -23.66 -2.75 -4.17
CA LEU A 33 -23.25 -4.11 -3.79
C LEU A 33 -23.96 -4.55 -2.50
N PRO A 34 -24.26 -5.86 -2.36
CA PRO A 34 -24.66 -6.43 -1.07
C PRO A 34 -23.48 -6.45 -0.09
N SER A 35 -23.77 -6.47 1.21
CA SER A 35 -22.76 -6.60 2.26
C SER A 35 -21.94 -7.89 2.07
N GLY A 36 -20.62 -7.77 2.04
CA GLY A 36 -19.66 -8.85 1.82
C GLY A 36 -19.43 -9.22 0.35
N GLY A 37 -20.14 -8.60 -0.60
CA GLY A 37 -19.88 -8.76 -2.02
C GLY A 37 -18.59 -8.06 -2.43
N SER A 38 -17.85 -8.60 -3.41
CA SER A 38 -16.64 -7.96 -3.95
C SER A 38 -16.85 -7.55 -5.40
N MET A 39 -16.34 -6.38 -5.80
CA MET A 39 -16.38 -5.91 -7.19
C MET A 39 -15.09 -5.20 -7.56
N MET A 40 -14.65 -5.39 -8.81
CA MET A 40 -13.55 -4.64 -9.42
C MET A 40 -14.06 -3.27 -9.87
N ILE A 41 -13.43 -2.20 -9.41
CA ILE A 41 -13.81 -0.82 -9.77
C ILE A 41 -12.88 -0.18 -10.81
N ALA A 42 -11.67 -0.70 -10.93
CA ALA A 42 -10.69 -0.22 -11.90
C ALA A 42 -9.66 -1.30 -12.24
N GLY A 43 -9.18 -1.25 -13.48
CA GLY A 43 -8.06 -2.03 -13.98
C GLY A 43 -7.17 -1.17 -14.88
N LEU A 44 -5.86 -1.36 -14.81
CA LEU A 44 -4.88 -0.71 -15.68
C LEU A 44 -3.82 -1.73 -16.10
N VAL A 45 -3.58 -1.82 -17.40
CA VAL A 45 -2.45 -2.55 -17.98
C VAL A 45 -1.57 -1.54 -18.70
N ARG A 46 -0.27 -1.57 -18.46
CA ARG A 46 0.72 -0.70 -19.10
C ARG A 46 1.85 -1.56 -19.67
N ASP A 47 2.11 -1.42 -20.97
CA ASP A 47 3.24 -2.03 -21.67
C ASP A 47 4.11 -0.91 -22.27
N ASP A 48 5.39 -0.84 -21.89
CA ASP A 48 6.38 0.11 -22.40
C ASP A 48 7.51 -0.67 -23.07
N VAL A 49 7.53 -0.64 -24.41
CA VAL A 49 8.53 -1.30 -25.26
C VAL A 49 9.52 -0.24 -25.77
N ARG A 50 10.78 -0.34 -25.35
CA ARG A 50 11.90 0.44 -25.87
C ARG A 50 12.83 -0.43 -26.69
N GLN A 51 13.04 -0.03 -27.93
CA GLN A 51 14.04 -0.65 -28.81
C GLN A 51 15.02 0.42 -29.27
N ALA A 52 16.28 0.29 -28.89
CA ALA A 52 17.38 1.10 -29.40
C ALA A 52 18.31 0.23 -30.26
N VAL A 53 18.71 0.74 -31.42
CA VAL A 53 19.63 0.03 -32.32
C VAL A 53 20.80 0.95 -32.60
N ASN A 54 21.96 0.60 -32.06
CA ASN A 54 23.22 1.28 -32.34
C ASN A 54 23.95 0.50 -33.42
N GLN A 55 24.29 1.13 -34.54
CA GLN A 55 24.97 0.46 -35.65
C GLN A 55 26.08 1.33 -36.20
N PHE A 56 27.16 0.68 -36.65
CA PHE A 56 28.24 1.38 -37.34
C PHE A 56 27.78 1.80 -38.74
N PRO A 57 27.95 3.07 -39.14
CA PRO A 57 27.56 3.54 -40.46
C PRO A 57 28.29 2.75 -41.56
N GLY A 58 27.57 2.34 -42.60
CA GLY A 58 28.09 1.48 -43.67
C GLY A 58 28.08 -0.01 -43.31
N LEU A 59 28.92 -0.43 -42.36
CA LEU A 59 29.13 -1.86 -42.03
C LEU A 59 27.86 -2.55 -41.48
N GLY A 60 26.99 -1.82 -40.79
CA GLY A 60 25.73 -2.36 -40.27
C GLY A 60 24.72 -2.83 -41.32
N LYS A 61 24.90 -2.46 -42.60
CA LYS A 61 23.97 -2.79 -43.71
C LYS A 61 24.43 -3.98 -44.56
N ILE A 62 25.60 -4.56 -44.29
CA ILE A 62 26.13 -5.68 -45.07
C ILE A 62 25.24 -6.92 -44.86
N PRO A 63 24.75 -7.57 -45.93
CA PRO A 63 24.01 -8.83 -45.81
C PRO A 63 24.87 -9.88 -45.11
N VAL A 64 24.27 -10.72 -44.26
CA VAL A 64 24.96 -11.77 -43.47
C VAL A 64 25.87 -11.23 -42.35
N LEU A 65 26.74 -10.24 -42.61
CA LEU A 65 27.74 -9.76 -41.65
C LEU A 65 27.30 -8.54 -40.81
N GLY A 66 26.31 -7.79 -41.26
CA GLY A 66 25.91 -6.53 -40.63
C GLY A 66 25.33 -6.68 -39.22
N THR A 67 24.97 -7.89 -38.78
CA THR A 67 24.56 -8.20 -37.40
C THR A 67 25.70 -8.10 -36.39
N LEU A 68 26.95 -8.35 -36.80
CA LEU A 68 28.12 -8.25 -35.91
C LEU A 68 28.50 -6.80 -35.59
N PHE A 69 28.08 -5.85 -36.44
CA PHE A 69 28.42 -4.42 -36.34
C PHE A 69 27.26 -3.56 -35.82
N ARG A 70 26.27 -4.19 -35.19
CA ARG A 70 25.15 -3.47 -34.57
C ARG A 70 24.75 -4.09 -33.24
N SER A 71 24.55 -3.23 -32.25
CA SER A 71 23.98 -3.56 -30.96
C SER A 71 22.48 -3.25 -30.98
N ARG A 72 21.69 -4.10 -30.32
CA ARG A 72 20.25 -3.88 -30.12
C ARG A 72 19.97 -3.96 -28.64
N ASP A 73 19.46 -2.88 -28.08
CA ASP A 73 18.94 -2.84 -26.72
C ASP A 73 17.41 -2.94 -26.80
N PHE A 74 16.86 -4.01 -26.23
CA PHE A 74 15.42 -4.24 -26.16
C PHE A 74 15.01 -4.31 -24.70
N VAL A 75 14.10 -3.41 -24.29
CA VAL A 75 13.57 -3.32 -22.94
C VAL A 75 12.05 -3.33 -23.04
N ARG A 76 11.40 -4.24 -22.31
CA ARG A 76 9.94 -4.31 -22.20
C ARG A 76 9.56 -4.23 -20.73
N ASN A 77 8.72 -3.26 -20.37
CA ASN A 77 8.21 -3.08 -19.01
C ASN A 77 6.69 -3.23 -19.01
N GLU A 78 6.21 -4.23 -18.29
CA GLU A 78 4.78 -4.51 -18.11
C GLU A 78 4.37 -4.17 -16.67
N SER A 79 3.22 -3.52 -16.50
CA SER A 79 2.67 -3.18 -15.18
C SER A 79 1.17 -3.31 -15.18
N GLU A 80 0.66 -4.13 -14.27
CA GLU A 80 -0.76 -4.37 -14.06
C GLU A 80 -1.21 -3.82 -12.70
N LEU A 81 -2.40 -3.21 -12.66
CA LEU A 81 -3.03 -2.77 -11.43
C LEU A 81 -4.52 -3.08 -11.47
N ILE A 82 -5.02 -3.62 -10.37
CA ILE A 82 -6.44 -3.91 -10.16
C ILE A 82 -6.85 -3.30 -8.82
N ILE A 83 -8.01 -2.65 -8.79
CA ILE A 83 -8.60 -2.09 -7.58
C ILE A 83 -9.93 -2.80 -7.32
N ILE A 84 -10.02 -3.45 -6.15
CA ILE A 84 -11.19 -4.23 -5.70
C ILE A 84 -11.73 -3.60 -4.44
N ILE A 85 -13.06 -3.59 -4.30
CA ILE A 85 -13.75 -3.17 -3.09
C ILE A 85 -14.61 -4.31 -2.54
N THR A 86 -14.74 -4.37 -1.21
CA THR A 86 -15.61 -5.29 -0.48
C THR A 86 -16.29 -4.56 0.67
N PRO A 87 -17.50 -4.00 0.49
CA PRO A 87 -18.22 -3.30 1.55
C PRO A 87 -18.80 -4.28 2.59
N TYR A 88 -18.91 -3.83 3.84
CA TYR A 88 -19.58 -4.54 4.92
C TYR A 88 -20.58 -3.62 5.63
N LEU A 89 -21.79 -4.12 5.91
CA LEU A 89 -22.79 -3.40 6.67
C LEU A 89 -22.62 -3.68 8.17
N ALA A 90 -22.18 -2.68 8.92
CA ALA A 90 -22.09 -2.75 10.37
C ALA A 90 -23.43 -2.38 11.02
N ARG A 91 -23.86 -3.17 12.01
CA ARG A 91 -25.04 -2.84 12.83
C ARG A 91 -24.63 -1.86 13.92
N PRO A 92 -25.41 -0.79 14.18
CA PRO A 92 -25.15 0.08 15.31
C PRO A 92 -25.35 -0.73 16.60
N VAL A 93 -24.38 -0.62 17.51
CA VAL A 93 -24.43 -1.19 18.86
C VAL A 93 -24.37 -0.04 19.86
N ALA A 94 -24.95 -0.23 21.05
CA ALA A 94 -24.86 0.80 22.07
C ALA A 94 -23.40 0.99 22.48
N ARG A 95 -23.00 2.22 22.84
CA ARG A 95 -21.62 2.50 23.29
C ARG A 95 -21.18 1.63 24.47
N ASN A 96 -22.12 1.17 25.28
CA ASN A 96 -21.85 0.32 26.44
C ASN A 96 -21.62 -1.16 26.06
N ASP A 97 -21.98 -1.57 24.84
CA ASP A 97 -21.82 -2.93 24.32
C ASP A 97 -20.53 -3.08 23.49
N LEU A 98 -19.77 -1.99 23.33
CA LEU A 98 -18.47 -1.99 22.66
C LEU A 98 -17.40 -2.40 23.67
N ALA A 99 -16.64 -3.44 23.34
CA ALA A 99 -15.44 -3.80 24.10
C ALA A 99 -14.46 -2.62 24.06
N LYS A 100 -14.13 -2.08 25.23
CA LYS A 100 -13.13 -1.03 25.38
C LYS A 100 -11.75 -1.65 25.61
N PRO A 101 -10.67 -0.98 25.19
CA PRO A 101 -9.32 -1.47 25.43
C PRO A 101 -8.95 -1.64 26.91
N ASP A 102 -9.68 -0.99 27.82
CA ASP A 102 -9.47 -0.98 29.27
C ASP A 102 -10.38 -1.93 30.06
N ASP A 103 -11.34 -2.63 29.42
CA ASP A 103 -12.33 -3.47 30.12
C ASP A 103 -11.73 -4.59 30.98
N ASN A 104 -10.48 -5.01 30.69
CA ASN A 104 -9.75 -6.02 31.48
C ASN A 104 -8.49 -5.45 32.16
N PHE A 105 -8.42 -4.13 32.34
CA PHE A 105 -7.30 -3.50 33.02
C PHE A 105 -7.36 -3.76 34.53
N ASN A 106 -6.38 -4.47 35.06
CA ASN A 106 -6.22 -4.71 36.49
C ASN A 106 -4.87 -4.15 36.94
N ALA A 107 -4.88 -3.00 37.61
CA ALA A 107 -3.65 -2.43 38.18
C ALA A 107 -3.07 -3.38 39.25
N ALA A 108 -1.76 -3.60 39.19
CA ALA A 108 -1.09 -4.43 40.18
C ALA A 108 -1.26 -3.83 41.58
N SER A 109 -1.72 -4.63 42.53
CA SER A 109 -1.81 -4.22 43.94
C SER A 109 -0.44 -3.74 44.45
N ASP A 110 -0.42 -2.53 45.01
CA ASP A 110 0.75 -1.75 45.43
C ASP A 110 1.89 -2.56 46.09
N GLY A 111 1.57 -3.52 46.97
CA GLY A 111 2.59 -4.34 47.62
C GLY A 111 3.33 -5.31 46.68
N ALA A 112 2.63 -5.94 45.73
CA ALA A 112 3.27 -6.86 44.79
C ALA A 112 4.09 -6.11 43.72
N GLY A 113 3.64 -4.91 43.33
CA GLY A 113 4.38 -4.03 42.44
C GLY A 113 5.67 -3.52 43.08
N MET A 114 5.59 -3.02 44.32
CA MET A 114 6.73 -2.44 45.04
C MET A 114 7.77 -3.46 45.50
N PHE A 115 7.36 -4.66 45.96
CA PHE A 115 8.29 -5.63 46.53
C PHE A 115 8.76 -6.73 45.57
N LEU A 116 7.96 -7.08 44.55
CA LEU A 116 8.29 -8.18 43.64
C LEU A 116 8.62 -7.70 42.21
N GLY A 117 8.63 -6.38 41.96
CA GLY A 117 8.95 -5.80 40.65
C GLY A 117 7.96 -6.18 39.54
N ARG A 118 6.76 -6.66 39.89
CA ARG A 118 5.77 -7.15 38.92
C ARG A 118 4.84 -6.01 38.52
N VAL A 119 5.16 -5.36 37.41
CA VAL A 119 4.40 -4.21 36.88
C VAL A 119 3.17 -4.60 36.05
N ASN A 120 3.04 -5.87 35.65
CA ASN A 120 1.89 -6.33 34.88
C ASN A 120 1.48 -7.73 35.33
N ARG A 121 0.19 -7.90 35.64
CA ARG A 121 -0.37 -9.15 36.16
C ARG A 121 -1.54 -9.56 35.28
N VAL A 122 -1.28 -10.47 34.35
CA VAL A 122 -2.32 -11.06 33.50
C VAL A 122 -2.94 -12.23 34.26
N TYR A 123 -4.06 -12.01 34.94
CA TYR A 123 -4.92 -13.08 35.44
C TYR A 123 -6.17 -13.18 34.56
N GLY A 124 -6.43 -14.37 34.01
CA GLY A 124 -7.76 -14.73 33.53
C GLY A 124 -8.58 -15.19 34.73
N THR A 125 -9.53 -14.37 35.19
CA THR A 125 -10.49 -14.80 36.21
C THR A 125 -11.47 -15.78 35.55
N MET A 126 -11.89 -16.83 36.29
CA MET A 126 -12.85 -17.82 35.79
C MET A 126 -14.28 -17.26 35.64
N GLN A 127 -14.47 -15.96 35.91
CA GLN A 127 -15.75 -15.25 35.94
C GLN A 127 -15.59 -13.91 35.23
N THR A 128 -15.14 -13.95 34.00
CA THR A 128 -15.31 -12.84 33.05
C THR A 128 -16.63 -13.08 32.32
N ASP A 129 -17.57 -12.13 32.40
CA ASP A 129 -18.64 -12.03 31.42
C ASP A 129 -17.99 -11.81 30.07
N ARG A 130 -17.72 -12.91 29.36
CA ARG A 130 -17.14 -12.85 28.02
C ARG A 130 -18.08 -11.98 27.18
N PRO A 131 -17.59 -10.94 26.49
CA PRO A 131 -18.44 -10.16 25.61
C PRO A 131 -19.17 -11.09 24.66
N PRO A 132 -20.49 -10.95 24.48
CA PRO A 132 -21.24 -11.83 23.61
C PRO A 132 -20.72 -11.69 22.18
N GLY A 133 -19.98 -12.67 21.68
CA GLY A 133 -19.50 -12.68 20.31
C GLY A 133 -18.16 -13.39 20.11
N ARG A 134 -17.87 -13.75 18.86
CA ARG A 134 -16.57 -14.27 18.43
C ARG A 134 -15.73 -13.08 17.99
N TYR A 135 -14.53 -12.92 18.55
CA TYR A 135 -13.61 -11.87 18.12
C TYR A 135 -13.08 -12.19 16.71
N HIS A 136 -13.08 -11.20 15.83
CA HIS A 136 -12.47 -11.29 14.50
C HIS A 136 -11.43 -10.16 14.41
N GLY A 137 -10.14 -10.48 14.40
CA GLY A 137 -9.05 -9.49 14.29
C GLY A 137 -7.86 -9.74 15.22
N VAL A 138 -6.74 -9.07 14.95
CA VAL A 138 -5.52 -9.13 15.77
C VAL A 138 -5.70 -8.18 16.95
N VAL A 139 -5.85 -8.72 18.16
CA VAL A 139 -5.93 -7.93 19.40
C VAL A 139 -4.52 -7.56 19.88
N GLY A 140 -4.29 -6.27 20.13
CA GLY A 140 -3.06 -5.72 20.69
C GLY A 140 -3.33 -4.38 21.37
N PHE A 141 -2.51 -4.02 22.36
CA PHE A 141 -2.64 -2.76 23.09
C PHE A 141 -1.66 -1.73 22.53
N ILE A 142 -2.10 -0.49 22.29
CA ILE A 142 -1.21 0.65 22.01
C ILE A 142 -1.08 1.44 23.32
N TYR A 143 0.14 1.49 23.85
CA TYR A 143 0.48 2.40 24.95
C TYR A 143 0.92 3.75 24.35
N LYS A 144 0.45 4.85 24.95
CA LYS A 144 0.97 6.21 24.72
C LYS A 144 1.57 6.72 26.02
#